data_AF-A0A212JBU3-F1
#
_entry.id   AF-A0A212JBU3-F1
#
_cell.length_a   1.000
_cell.length_b   1.000
_cell.length_c   1.000
_cell.angle_alpha   90.00
_cell.angle_beta   90.00
_cell.angle_gamma   90.00
#
_symmetry.space_group_name_H-M   'P 1'
#
loop_
_entity.id
_entity.type
_entity.pdbx_description
1 polymer ?
#
loop_
_entity_poly.entity_id
_entity_poly.type
_entity_poly.pdbx_seq_one_letter_code
_entity_poly.pdbx_strand_id
1 'polypeptide(L)'
;MSIINQIIGGVCNGPDNPKGDGLTVYGSNNQPTVVRQRVYDFRVCPKADQDEVLSGVDGADVRLSGVVILGGIKAILAGNGDHPGNDTLSARWLLEDCVILGAGRRCPEAQDGTTVIMRRCWIHDWGRTFDVRAFGGWAHRGARIIAEDCLFTQSHLWPWELDVMTAITDMGNHIGQTVNDNGLAALLRPRTYLPGPCRGLTADTGGLVLGTRCYRNRPWIKIDGCNYYIDRAAARKIVAQIETVCPDMTPYLGQGLTGCFDLATI
;
A
#
# COMPACT_ATOMS: atom_id res chain seq x y z
N MET A 1 27.91 -0.16 -8.91
CA MET A 1 26.87 0.84 -8.59
C MET A 1 27.00 1.21 -7.12
N SER A 2 26.96 2.51 -6.79
CA SER A 2 26.93 2.94 -5.38
C SER A 2 25.64 2.46 -4.76
N ILE A 3 25.71 1.73 -3.64
CA ILE A 3 24.52 1.32 -2.89
C ILE A 3 23.92 2.59 -2.27
N ILE A 4 22.74 3.00 -2.73
CA ILE A 4 22.01 4.11 -2.13
C ILE A 4 21.40 3.60 -0.83
N ASN A 5 22.07 3.90 0.28
CA ASN A 5 21.57 3.56 1.61
C ASN A 5 20.60 4.62 2.15
N GLN A 6 20.58 5.82 1.57
CA GLN A 6 19.72 6.89 2.05
C GLN A 6 19.23 7.83 0.94
N ILE A 7 17.94 8.15 0.97
CA ILE A 7 17.29 9.13 0.10
C ILE A 7 16.47 10.06 1.00
N ILE A 8 16.68 11.37 0.90
CA ILE A 8 15.96 12.37 1.72
C ILE A 8 15.41 13.45 0.79
N GLY A 9 14.14 13.78 0.96
CA GLY A 9 13.53 14.88 0.21
C GLY A 9 13.30 14.57 -1.27
N GLY A 10 12.90 15.61 -1.98
CA GLY A 10 12.72 15.61 -3.42
C GLY A 10 11.46 14.88 -3.90
N VAL A 11 11.32 14.86 -5.22
CA VAL A 11 10.16 14.31 -5.92
C VAL A 11 10.62 13.29 -6.95
N CYS A 12 9.95 12.15 -7.02
CA CYS A 12 10.05 11.19 -8.10
C CYS A 12 8.72 11.17 -8.86
N ASN A 13 8.74 11.51 -10.15
CA ASN A 13 7.52 11.61 -10.98
C ASN A 13 7.27 10.36 -11.86
N GLY A 14 8.11 9.33 -11.73
CA GLY A 14 8.11 8.16 -12.58
C GLY A 14 9.45 7.42 -12.52
N PRO A 15 9.54 6.24 -13.15
CA PRO A 15 10.77 5.47 -13.25
C PRO A 15 11.78 6.08 -14.23
N ASP A 16 13.05 5.71 -14.10
CA ASP A 16 14.11 6.14 -15.02
C ASP A 16 13.96 5.56 -16.43
N ASN A 17 13.30 4.39 -16.54
CA ASN A 17 13.00 3.71 -17.79
C ASN A 17 11.53 3.26 -17.81
N PRO A 18 10.87 3.20 -19.00
CA PRO A 18 9.52 2.67 -19.11
C PRO A 18 9.40 1.27 -18.52
N LYS A 19 8.31 1.02 -17.79
CA LYS A 19 8.02 -0.21 -17.03
C LYS A 19 9.04 -0.51 -15.93
N GLY A 20 9.80 0.48 -15.50
CA GLY A 20 10.63 0.38 -14.31
C GLY A 20 9.88 0.81 -13.05
N ASP A 21 10.60 0.72 -11.95
CA ASP A 21 10.11 1.19 -10.66
C ASP A 21 10.57 2.61 -10.36
N GLY A 22 9.83 3.33 -9.51
CA GLY A 22 10.31 4.59 -8.94
C GLY A 22 11.55 4.41 -8.06
N LEU A 23 11.64 3.27 -7.36
CA LEU A 23 12.81 2.82 -6.64
C LEU A 23 12.74 1.30 -6.42
N THR A 24 13.74 0.59 -6.93
CA THR A 24 13.97 -0.83 -6.59
C THR A 24 15.07 -0.90 -5.53
N VAL A 25 14.79 -1.57 -4.40
CA VAL A 25 15.79 -1.87 -3.38
C VAL A 25 16.12 -3.36 -3.44
N TYR A 26 17.40 -3.67 -3.60
CA TYR A 26 17.90 -5.04 -3.52
C TYR A 26 18.44 -5.31 -2.11
N GLY A 27 18.21 -6.52 -1.60
CA GLY A 27 18.84 -6.96 -0.37
C GLY A 27 20.36 -6.86 -0.48
N SER A 28 20.95 -6.17 0.49
CA SER A 28 22.40 -6.11 0.66
C SER A 28 22.72 -6.51 2.09
N ASN A 29 23.81 -7.26 2.26
CA ASN A 29 24.02 -8.02 3.49
C ASN A 29 24.28 -7.22 4.78
N ASN A 30 24.20 -5.88 4.83
CA ASN A 30 24.62 -5.18 6.05
C ASN A 30 23.89 -3.89 6.46
N GLN A 31 23.07 -3.22 5.64
CA GLN A 31 22.38 -1.98 6.06
C GLN A 31 21.01 -1.81 5.39
N PRO A 32 20.03 -1.21 6.10
CA PRO A 32 18.74 -0.86 5.51
C PRO A 32 18.85 0.33 4.55
N THR A 33 18.06 0.32 3.47
CA THR A 33 17.82 1.52 2.66
C THR A 33 16.80 2.41 3.36
N VAL A 34 17.16 3.66 3.61
CA VAL A 34 16.35 4.63 4.35
C VAL A 34 15.83 5.71 3.41
N VAL A 35 14.51 5.84 3.27
CA VAL A 35 13.87 6.90 2.48
C VAL A 35 13.07 7.81 3.41
N ARG A 36 13.34 9.11 3.36
CA ARG A 36 12.72 10.10 4.25
C ARG A 36 12.15 11.28 3.48
N GLN A 37 10.95 11.72 3.90
CA GLN A 37 10.36 12.98 3.46
C GLN A 37 10.35 13.13 1.93
N ARG A 38 10.05 12.03 1.22
CA ARG A 38 10.09 12.00 -0.24
C ARG A 38 8.69 11.92 -0.80
N VAL A 39 8.46 12.63 -1.89
CA VAL A 39 7.21 12.53 -2.66
C VAL A 39 7.44 11.65 -3.88
N TYR A 40 6.57 10.67 -4.08
CA TYR A 40 6.46 9.93 -5.33
C TYR A 40 5.13 10.33 -5.97
N ASP A 41 5.16 11.16 -7.01
CA ASP A 41 3.96 11.64 -7.69
C ASP A 41 3.83 11.01 -9.08
N PHE A 42 3.18 9.87 -9.13
CA PHE A 42 2.99 9.08 -10.34
C PHE A 42 1.68 9.42 -11.06
N ARG A 43 0.94 10.45 -10.61
CA ARG A 43 -0.36 10.84 -11.20
C ARG A 43 -0.26 11.25 -12.67
N VAL A 44 0.88 11.82 -13.07
CA VAL A 44 1.14 12.28 -14.44
C VAL A 44 2.01 11.31 -15.25
N CYS A 45 2.55 10.26 -14.63
CA CYS A 45 3.28 9.22 -15.33
C CYS A 45 2.30 8.37 -16.16
N PRO A 46 2.54 8.09 -17.45
CA PRO A 46 1.65 7.22 -18.23
C PRO A 46 1.58 5.81 -17.64
N LYS A 47 0.38 5.24 -17.51
CA LYS A 47 0.21 3.88 -16.93
C LYS A 47 1.05 2.81 -17.63
N ALA A 48 1.28 2.94 -18.94
CA ALA A 48 2.07 1.98 -19.73
C ALA A 48 3.57 2.01 -19.40
N ASP A 49 4.04 3.08 -18.76
CA ASP A 49 5.44 3.28 -18.39
C ASP A 49 5.69 2.97 -16.92
N GLN A 50 4.65 2.67 -16.14
CA GLN A 50 4.76 2.36 -14.71
C GLN A 50 4.89 0.86 -14.49
N ASP A 51 5.69 0.48 -13.48
CA ASP A 51 5.53 -0.80 -12.78
C ASP A 51 5.20 -0.55 -11.29
N GLU A 52 6.15 -0.72 -10.36
CA GLU A 52 5.97 -0.32 -8.97
C GLU A 52 6.45 1.10 -8.67
N VAL A 53 5.82 1.79 -7.72
CA VAL A 53 6.42 3.03 -7.19
C VAL A 53 7.66 2.68 -6.37
N LEU A 54 7.56 1.66 -5.52
CA LEU A 54 8.64 1.11 -4.69
C LEU A 54 8.59 -0.41 -4.74
N SER A 55 9.74 -1.06 -4.91
CA SER A 55 9.85 -2.52 -4.84
C SER A 55 11.06 -2.97 -4.02
N GLY A 56 10.92 -4.15 -3.40
CA GLY A 56 11.97 -4.85 -2.67
C GLY A 56 12.24 -6.20 -3.30
N VAL A 57 13.51 -6.45 -3.59
CA VAL A 57 13.98 -7.67 -4.24
C VAL A 57 15.07 -8.30 -3.38
N ASP A 58 15.12 -9.63 -3.35
CA ASP A 58 16.24 -10.40 -2.80
C ASP A 58 16.56 -10.11 -1.32
N GLY A 59 15.55 -10.03 -0.45
CA GLY A 59 15.76 -9.85 0.97
C GLY A 59 15.92 -8.40 1.43
N ALA A 60 15.33 -7.43 0.70
CA ALA A 60 15.45 -6.00 0.96
C ALA A 60 14.99 -5.56 2.37
N ASP A 61 15.84 -4.78 3.06
CA ASP A 61 15.51 -4.08 4.32
C ASP A 61 15.30 -2.59 4.01
N VAL A 62 14.05 -2.11 4.15
CA VAL A 62 13.63 -0.76 3.75
C VAL A 62 12.94 -0.03 4.89
N ARG A 63 13.32 1.23 5.10
CA ARG A 63 12.72 2.11 6.11
C ARG A 63 12.23 3.40 5.46
N LEU A 64 10.91 3.57 5.44
CA LEU A 64 10.23 4.74 4.93
C LEU A 64 9.72 5.60 6.10
N SER A 65 10.01 6.90 6.08
CA SER A 65 9.49 7.84 7.08
C SER A 65 9.05 9.15 6.45
N GLY A 66 7.80 9.56 6.68
CA GLY A 66 7.26 10.79 6.09
C GLY A 66 7.16 10.73 4.55
N VAL A 67 7.09 9.53 3.97
CA VAL A 67 6.99 9.36 2.51
C VAL A 67 5.55 9.52 2.06
N VAL A 68 5.33 10.23 0.95
CA VAL A 68 4.01 10.42 0.35
C VAL A 68 4.01 9.88 -1.08
N ILE A 69 3.12 8.94 -1.36
CA ILE A 69 2.88 8.39 -2.69
C ILE A 69 1.53 8.92 -3.21
N LEU A 70 1.55 9.52 -4.39
CA LEU A 70 0.38 10.03 -5.09
C LEU A 70 0.21 9.25 -6.40
N GLY A 71 -0.87 8.49 -6.51
CA GLY A 71 -1.14 7.63 -7.67
C GLY A 71 -0.23 6.40 -7.72
N GLY A 72 0.07 5.95 -8.94
CA GLY A 72 0.82 4.72 -9.20
C GLY A 72 -0.12 3.52 -9.38
N ILE A 73 0.07 2.74 -10.46
CA ILE A 73 -0.71 1.51 -10.67
C ILE A 73 -0.44 0.47 -9.57
N LYS A 74 0.80 0.41 -9.08
CA LYS A 74 1.25 -0.49 -8.01
C LYS A 74 2.16 0.30 -7.07
N ALA A 75 1.78 0.47 -5.80
CA ALA A 75 2.54 1.33 -4.90
C ALA A 75 3.81 0.66 -4.35
N ILE A 76 3.68 -0.36 -3.50
CA ILE A 76 4.78 -0.96 -2.75
C ILE A 76 4.72 -2.48 -2.84
N LEU A 77 5.71 -3.09 -3.49
CA LEU A 77 5.92 -4.55 -3.49
C LEU A 77 7.05 -4.93 -2.54
N ALA A 78 6.73 -5.60 -1.44
CA ALA A 78 7.66 -6.06 -0.42
C ALA A 78 7.88 -7.58 -0.55
N GLY A 79 9.01 -7.96 -1.16
CA GLY A 79 9.29 -9.31 -1.66
C GLY A 79 8.73 -9.45 -3.07
N ASN A 80 9.52 -9.91 -4.04
CA ASN A 80 9.15 -9.86 -5.46
C ASN A 80 8.71 -11.21 -6.04
N GLY A 81 8.92 -12.32 -5.33
CA GLY A 81 8.58 -13.67 -5.78
C GLY A 81 9.72 -14.42 -6.46
N ASP A 82 10.81 -13.76 -6.82
CA ASP A 82 11.96 -14.39 -7.47
C ASP A 82 12.96 -14.95 -6.45
N HIS A 83 12.98 -14.39 -5.23
CA HIS A 83 13.96 -14.71 -4.18
C HIS A 83 13.30 -15.09 -2.84
N PRO A 84 12.33 -16.02 -2.81
CA PRO A 84 11.50 -16.26 -1.62
C PRO A 84 12.30 -16.72 -0.39
N GLY A 85 13.41 -17.45 -0.61
CA GLY A 85 14.30 -17.87 0.47
C GLY A 85 14.98 -16.68 1.17
N ASN A 86 15.48 -15.71 0.40
CA ASN A 86 16.13 -14.53 0.94
C ASN A 86 15.10 -13.56 1.54
N ASP A 87 13.93 -13.43 0.92
CA ASP A 87 12.83 -12.62 1.45
C ASP A 87 12.36 -13.13 2.84
N THR A 88 12.23 -14.45 2.99
CA THR A 88 11.90 -15.06 4.30
C THR A 88 12.98 -14.80 5.36
N LEU A 89 14.25 -14.77 4.97
CA LEU A 89 15.38 -14.60 5.89
C LEU A 89 15.55 -13.15 6.33
N SER A 90 15.44 -12.18 5.41
CA SER A 90 15.86 -10.81 5.67
C SER A 90 14.91 -9.70 5.22
N ALA A 91 13.91 -9.96 4.35
CA ALA A 91 13.07 -8.87 3.84
C ALA A 91 12.21 -8.26 4.95
N ARG A 92 12.42 -6.96 5.17
CA ARG A 92 11.79 -6.19 6.24
C ARG A 92 11.50 -4.78 5.77
N TRP A 93 10.28 -4.34 6.01
CA TRP A 93 9.82 -3.02 5.63
C TRP A 93 9.22 -2.32 6.83
N LEU A 94 9.71 -1.13 7.14
CA LEU A 94 9.16 -0.26 8.16
C LEU A 94 8.63 1.00 7.48
N LEU A 95 7.32 1.22 7.56
CA LEU A 95 6.61 2.38 7.05
C LEU A 95 6.13 3.17 8.26
N GLU A 96 6.75 4.31 8.53
CA GLU A 96 6.35 5.21 9.61
C GLU A 96 5.85 6.52 9.03
N ASP A 97 4.67 6.96 9.43
CA ASP A 97 4.13 8.26 9.03
C ASP A 97 4.08 8.44 7.49
N CYS A 98 3.71 7.37 6.78
CA CYS A 98 3.65 7.34 5.33
C CYS A 98 2.22 7.49 4.81
N VAL A 99 2.07 8.12 3.65
CA VAL A 99 0.78 8.37 3.02
C VAL A 99 0.77 7.79 1.61
N ILE A 100 -0.29 7.06 1.26
CA ILE A 100 -0.51 6.54 -0.10
C ILE A 100 -1.91 6.97 -0.52
N LEU A 101 -2.00 7.85 -1.52
CA LEU A 101 -3.24 8.42 -2.02
C LEU A 101 -3.48 8.01 -3.48
N GLY A 102 -4.61 7.36 -3.77
CA GLY A 102 -5.07 7.13 -5.14
C GLY A 102 -4.32 6.06 -5.93
N ALA A 103 -3.54 5.19 -5.28
CA ALA A 103 -2.83 4.10 -5.97
C ALA A 103 -3.80 3.03 -6.50
N GLY A 104 -3.40 2.23 -7.48
CA GLY A 104 -4.19 1.10 -7.97
C GLY A 104 -4.26 -0.03 -6.94
N ARG A 105 -3.10 -0.56 -6.56
CA ARG A 105 -2.94 -1.63 -5.57
C ARG A 105 -1.56 -1.63 -4.92
N ARG A 106 -1.30 -2.65 -4.09
CA ARG A 106 -0.04 -2.86 -3.38
C ARG A 106 0.26 -1.73 -2.40
N CYS A 107 -0.67 -1.40 -1.51
CA CYS A 107 -0.52 -0.28 -0.57
C CYS A 107 -0.32 -0.74 0.90
N PRO A 108 0.60 -1.65 1.28
CA PRO A 108 1.61 -2.44 0.52
C PRO A 108 1.13 -3.87 0.14
N GLU A 109 1.83 -4.54 -0.79
CA GLU A 109 1.76 -6.00 -0.95
C GLU A 109 3.00 -6.65 -0.33
N ALA A 110 2.81 -7.59 0.59
CA ALA A 110 3.87 -8.36 1.25
C ALA A 110 3.77 -9.83 0.85
N GLN A 111 4.87 -10.42 0.38
CA GLN A 111 4.93 -11.83 0.00
C GLN A 111 6.21 -12.53 0.45
N ASP A 112 6.17 -13.87 0.38
CA ASP A 112 7.33 -14.76 0.55
C ASP A 112 8.06 -14.60 1.89
N GLY A 113 7.29 -14.57 2.98
CA GLY A 113 7.82 -14.45 4.35
C GLY A 113 8.22 -13.03 4.77
N THR A 114 8.16 -12.05 3.86
CA THR A 114 8.49 -10.64 4.14
C THR A 114 7.66 -10.09 5.29
N THR A 115 8.30 -9.27 6.14
CA THR A 115 7.61 -8.58 7.24
C THR A 115 7.50 -7.10 6.95
N VAL A 116 6.26 -6.60 6.88
CA VAL A 116 5.97 -5.16 6.77
C VAL A 116 5.35 -4.66 8.08
N ILE A 117 5.90 -3.59 8.62
CA ILE A 117 5.40 -2.88 9.80
C ILE A 117 4.96 -1.50 9.36
N MET A 118 3.71 -1.16 9.61
CA MET A 118 3.11 0.13 9.32
C MET A 118 2.77 0.81 10.65
N ARG A 119 3.20 2.05 10.83
CA ARG A 119 2.88 2.88 12.01
C ARG A 119 2.42 4.25 11.56
N ARG A 120 1.22 4.64 11.98
CA ARG A 120 0.63 5.94 11.61
C ARG A 120 0.67 6.16 10.10
N CYS A 121 0.31 5.15 9.31
CA CYS A 121 0.21 5.29 7.86
C CYS A 121 -1.21 5.62 7.44
N TRP A 122 -1.36 6.41 6.39
CA TRP A 122 -2.66 6.72 5.80
C TRP A 122 -2.74 6.23 4.36
N ILE A 123 -3.59 5.23 4.14
CA ILE A 123 -3.89 4.66 2.83
C ILE A 123 -5.27 5.13 2.41
N HIS A 124 -5.36 5.75 1.25
CA HIS A 124 -6.57 6.41 0.80
C HIS A 124 -6.84 6.17 -0.69
N ASP A 125 -8.09 5.90 -1.04
CA ASP A 125 -8.57 5.79 -2.43
C ASP A 125 -7.77 4.78 -3.26
N TRP A 126 -7.43 3.63 -2.66
CA TRP A 126 -6.85 2.54 -3.44
C TRP A 126 -7.88 2.01 -4.45
N GLY A 127 -7.39 1.61 -5.62
CA GLY A 127 -8.18 1.23 -6.79
C GLY A 127 -8.33 2.36 -7.81
N ARG A 128 -8.09 3.63 -7.43
CA ARG A 128 -8.27 4.78 -8.33
C ARG A 128 -7.40 4.70 -9.59
N THR A 129 -6.18 4.20 -9.47
CA THR A 129 -5.27 3.95 -10.60
C THR A 129 -5.28 2.47 -11.00
N PHE A 130 -6.46 1.88 -11.23
CA PHE A 130 -6.62 0.44 -11.50
C PHE A 130 -5.73 -0.08 -12.65
N ASP A 131 -5.15 -1.27 -12.44
CA ASP A 131 -4.44 -2.10 -13.43
C ASP A 131 -5.07 -3.50 -13.58
N VAL A 132 -5.13 -4.26 -12.48
CA VAL A 132 -5.44 -5.69 -12.44
C VAL A 132 -6.35 -5.99 -11.26
N ARG A 133 -5.98 -5.52 -10.07
CA ARG A 133 -6.73 -5.69 -8.83
C ARG A 133 -6.60 -4.40 -8.02
N ALA A 134 -7.54 -4.16 -7.12
CA ALA A 134 -7.45 -3.13 -6.10
C ALA A 134 -7.33 -3.75 -4.71
N PHE A 135 -6.53 -3.14 -3.84
CA PHE A 135 -6.48 -3.41 -2.39
C PHE A 135 -5.55 -2.39 -1.72
N GLY A 136 -5.82 -2.11 -0.44
CA GLY A 136 -4.95 -1.33 0.45
C GLY A 136 -3.70 -2.16 0.78
N GLY A 137 -3.70 -2.88 1.90
CA GLY A 137 -2.62 -3.81 2.25
C GLY A 137 -2.97 -5.27 1.96
N TRP A 138 -2.03 -6.08 1.48
CA TRP A 138 -2.21 -7.52 1.31
C TRP A 138 -0.96 -8.31 1.71
N ALA A 139 -1.11 -9.23 2.67
CA ALA A 139 -0.08 -10.21 3.02
C ALA A 139 -0.44 -11.60 2.47
N HIS A 140 0.47 -12.25 1.75
CA HIS A 140 0.30 -13.62 1.27
C HIS A 140 1.61 -14.41 1.28
N ARG A 141 1.56 -15.71 0.96
CA ARG A 141 2.74 -16.61 0.89
C ARG A 141 3.63 -16.54 2.13
N GLY A 142 3.02 -16.63 3.31
CA GLY A 142 3.74 -16.62 4.59
C GLY A 142 4.24 -15.25 5.05
N ALA A 143 4.01 -14.19 4.29
CA ALA A 143 4.35 -12.82 4.70
C ALA A 143 3.44 -12.29 5.80
N ARG A 144 3.84 -11.18 6.43
CA ARG A 144 3.05 -10.53 7.46
C ARG A 144 3.01 -9.01 7.32
N ILE A 145 1.85 -8.42 7.57
CA ILE A 145 1.70 -6.97 7.76
C ILE A 145 1.21 -6.70 9.18
N ILE A 146 1.94 -5.85 9.91
CA ILE A 146 1.57 -5.36 11.25
C ILE A 146 1.25 -3.88 11.12
N ALA A 147 0.00 -3.48 11.37
CA ALA A 147 -0.47 -2.11 11.23
C ALA A 147 -0.90 -1.54 12.58
N GLU A 148 -0.25 -0.47 13.02
CA GLU A 148 -0.56 0.26 14.24
C GLU A 148 -0.93 1.71 13.92
N ASP A 149 -2.05 2.20 14.44
CA ASP A 149 -2.53 3.56 14.22
C ASP A 149 -2.71 3.91 12.73
N CYS A 150 -3.03 2.93 11.89
CA CYS A 150 -3.16 3.13 10.45
C CYS A 150 -4.59 3.50 10.04
N LEU A 151 -4.69 4.32 8.99
CA LEU A 151 -5.94 4.82 8.46
C LEU A 151 -6.16 4.24 7.06
N PHE A 152 -7.33 3.64 6.83
CA PHE A 152 -7.74 3.11 5.54
C PHE A 152 -9.05 3.79 5.15
N THR A 153 -8.98 4.77 4.24
CA THR A 153 -10.14 5.61 3.91
C THR A 153 -10.49 5.63 2.43
N GLN A 154 -11.76 5.86 2.13
CA GLN A 154 -12.28 5.96 0.76
C GLN A 154 -13.18 7.20 0.64
N SER A 155 -12.95 8.03 -0.38
CA SER A 155 -13.64 9.30 -0.63
C SER A 155 -15.11 9.08 -0.94
N HIS A 156 -15.45 8.18 -1.87
CA HIS A 156 -16.83 8.00 -2.32
C HIS A 156 -17.29 6.54 -2.36
N LEU A 157 -18.60 6.38 -2.61
CA LEU A 157 -19.30 5.11 -2.53
C LEU A 157 -18.88 4.17 -3.66
N TRP A 158 -18.54 2.94 -3.31
CA TRP A 158 -18.65 1.81 -4.23
C TRP A 158 -20.07 1.75 -4.83
N PRO A 159 -20.26 1.55 -6.16
CA PRO A 159 -19.25 1.24 -7.17
C PRO A 159 -18.72 2.44 -7.98
N TRP A 160 -19.00 3.69 -7.61
CA TRP A 160 -19.01 4.81 -8.58
C TRP A 160 -17.65 5.48 -8.92
N GLU A 161 -16.53 4.95 -8.44
CA GLU A 161 -15.18 5.40 -8.86
C GLU A 161 -14.46 4.42 -9.79
N LEU A 162 -14.88 3.14 -9.80
CA LEU A 162 -14.47 2.19 -10.83
C LEU A 162 -15.63 2.12 -11.82
N ASP A 163 -15.35 2.24 -13.11
CA ASP A 163 -16.39 1.91 -14.08
C ASP A 163 -16.82 0.44 -13.88
N VAL A 164 -18.06 0.11 -14.28
CA VAL A 164 -18.65 -1.22 -14.05
C VAL A 164 -17.76 -2.34 -14.57
N MET A 165 -17.08 -2.13 -15.70
CA MET A 165 -16.19 -3.14 -16.27
C MET A 165 -14.98 -3.33 -15.37
N THR A 166 -14.35 -2.25 -14.91
CA THR A 166 -13.25 -2.33 -13.95
C THR A 166 -13.66 -3.02 -12.65
N ALA A 167 -14.84 -2.74 -12.12
CA ALA A 167 -15.36 -3.42 -10.92
C ALA A 167 -15.54 -4.93 -11.15
N ILE A 168 -16.04 -5.34 -12.31
CA ILE A 168 -16.18 -6.76 -12.70
C ILE A 168 -14.81 -7.41 -12.87
N THR A 169 -13.88 -6.74 -13.56
CA THR A 169 -12.52 -7.24 -13.79
C THR A 169 -11.76 -7.42 -12.48
N ASP A 170 -11.84 -6.46 -11.58
CA ASP A 170 -11.27 -6.55 -10.23
C ASP A 170 -11.80 -7.78 -9.48
N MET A 171 -13.12 -7.93 -9.43
CA MET A 171 -13.76 -9.07 -8.76
C MET A 171 -13.36 -10.40 -9.41
N GLY A 172 -13.37 -10.47 -10.75
CA GLY A 172 -12.93 -11.65 -11.51
C GLY A 172 -11.49 -12.04 -11.22
N ASN A 173 -10.58 -11.06 -11.14
CA ASN A 173 -9.17 -11.29 -10.83
C ASN A 173 -8.93 -11.74 -9.38
N HIS A 174 -9.71 -11.24 -8.41
CA HIS A 174 -9.67 -11.75 -7.03
C HIS A 174 -10.21 -13.19 -6.93
N ILE A 175 -11.28 -13.51 -7.66
CA ILE A 175 -11.80 -14.88 -7.73
C ILE A 175 -10.76 -15.81 -8.36
N GLY A 176 -10.21 -15.44 -9.52
CA GLY A 176 -9.21 -16.22 -10.24
C GLY A 176 -7.96 -16.49 -9.38
N GLN A 177 -7.47 -15.48 -8.67
CA GLN A 177 -6.38 -15.64 -7.71
C GLN A 177 -6.73 -16.67 -6.62
N THR A 178 -7.88 -16.49 -5.97
CA THR A 178 -8.24 -17.35 -4.83
C THR A 178 -8.39 -18.80 -5.27
N VAL A 179 -8.92 -19.04 -6.48
CA VAL A 179 -9.01 -20.37 -7.10
C VAL A 179 -7.64 -20.93 -7.45
N ASN A 180 -6.70 -20.13 -7.96
CA ASN A 180 -5.32 -20.58 -8.18
C ASN A 180 -4.64 -21.03 -6.88
N ASP A 181 -4.88 -20.31 -5.79
CA ASP A 181 -4.20 -20.58 -4.52
C ASP A 181 -4.85 -21.70 -3.71
N ASN A 182 -6.18 -21.89 -3.81
CA ASN A 182 -6.94 -22.78 -2.93
C ASN A 182 -7.80 -23.83 -3.69
N GLY A 183 -7.72 -23.87 -5.01
CA GLY A 183 -8.57 -24.69 -5.88
C GLY A 183 -10.03 -24.23 -5.89
N LEU A 184 -10.91 -25.04 -6.50
CA LEU A 184 -12.33 -24.72 -6.66
C LEU A 184 -13.10 -24.56 -5.34
N ALA A 185 -12.59 -25.13 -4.24
CA ALA A 185 -13.15 -24.93 -2.91
C ALA A 185 -13.14 -23.46 -2.47
N ALA A 186 -12.28 -22.62 -3.07
CA ALA A 186 -12.29 -21.17 -2.90
C ALA A 186 -13.66 -20.53 -3.17
N LEU A 187 -14.43 -21.06 -4.13
CA LEU A 187 -15.72 -20.48 -4.53
C LEU A 187 -16.78 -20.60 -3.43
N LEU A 188 -16.57 -21.45 -2.43
CA LEU A 188 -17.46 -21.59 -1.29
C LEU A 188 -17.18 -20.55 -0.18
N ARG A 189 -16.08 -19.79 -0.30
CA ARG A 189 -15.66 -18.82 0.71
C ARG A 189 -16.23 -17.45 0.36
N PRO A 190 -17.07 -16.81 1.22
CA PRO A 190 -17.65 -15.50 0.93
C PRO A 190 -16.60 -14.42 0.62
N ARG A 191 -15.43 -14.53 1.24
CA ARG A 191 -14.28 -13.62 1.04
C ARG A 191 -13.73 -13.61 -0.39
N THR A 192 -13.94 -14.68 -1.16
CA THR A 192 -13.53 -14.77 -2.57
C THR A 192 -14.21 -13.70 -3.42
N TYR A 193 -15.42 -13.30 -3.04
CA TYR A 193 -16.24 -12.31 -3.75
C TYR A 193 -16.10 -10.89 -3.18
N LEU A 194 -15.19 -10.66 -2.24
CA LEU A 194 -14.97 -9.33 -1.68
C LEU A 194 -14.27 -8.45 -2.73
N PRO A 195 -14.87 -7.31 -3.15
CA PRO A 195 -14.24 -6.42 -4.11
C PRO A 195 -12.97 -5.77 -3.55
N GLY A 196 -12.06 -5.41 -4.43
CA GLY A 196 -10.78 -4.80 -4.13
C GLY A 196 -10.86 -3.50 -3.33
N PRO A 197 -11.75 -2.54 -3.67
CA PRO A 197 -11.93 -1.33 -2.87
C PRO A 197 -12.43 -1.61 -1.43
N CYS A 198 -13.02 -2.78 -1.18
CA CYS A 198 -13.39 -3.21 0.16
C CYS A 198 -12.23 -3.87 0.93
N ARG A 199 -11.12 -4.22 0.28
CA ARG A 199 -9.93 -4.84 0.89
C ARG A 199 -8.97 -3.77 1.39
N GLY A 200 -9.22 -3.25 2.60
CA GLY A 200 -8.35 -2.26 3.24
C GLY A 200 -7.05 -2.90 3.74
N LEU A 201 -7.14 -3.99 4.49
CA LEU A 201 -6.00 -4.79 4.92
C LEU A 201 -6.42 -6.26 4.96
N THR A 202 -5.76 -7.11 4.15
CA THR A 202 -6.17 -8.50 3.91
C THR A 202 -5.01 -9.48 4.02
N ALA A 203 -5.29 -10.70 4.45
CA ALA A 203 -4.39 -11.85 4.35
C ALA A 203 -5.00 -13.03 3.60
N ASP A 204 -4.19 -13.81 2.89
CA ASP A 204 -4.52 -15.15 2.39
C ASP A 204 -3.25 -16.00 2.22
N THR A 205 -3.41 -17.25 1.78
CA THR A 205 -2.31 -18.15 1.38
C THR A 205 -1.15 -18.18 2.39
N GLY A 206 -1.48 -18.38 3.67
CA GLY A 206 -0.52 -18.44 4.78
C GLY A 206 0.00 -17.07 5.26
N GLY A 207 -0.43 -15.97 4.65
CA GLY A 207 -0.16 -14.61 5.11
C GLY A 207 -0.87 -14.28 6.41
N LEU A 208 -0.34 -13.26 7.11
CA LEU A 208 -0.88 -12.78 8.38
C LEU A 208 -1.02 -11.25 8.35
N VAL A 209 -2.15 -10.76 8.86
CA VAL A 209 -2.30 -9.33 9.16
C VAL A 209 -2.73 -9.12 10.59
N LEU A 210 -2.08 -8.18 11.26
CA LEU A 210 -2.34 -7.80 12.64
C LEU A 210 -2.55 -6.29 12.68
N GLY A 211 -3.75 -5.85 13.05
CA GLY A 211 -4.12 -4.44 13.15
C GLY A 211 -4.36 -4.02 14.58
N THR A 212 -3.94 -2.82 14.97
CA THR A 212 -4.27 -2.23 16.27
C THR A 212 -4.50 -0.73 16.16
N ARG A 213 -5.61 -0.25 16.73
CA ARG A 213 -6.03 1.16 16.66
C ARG A 213 -6.16 1.68 15.21
N CYS A 214 -6.65 0.85 14.29
CA CYS A 214 -6.84 1.27 12.90
C CYS A 214 -8.16 2.04 12.71
N TYR A 215 -8.18 2.93 11.72
CA TYR A 215 -9.37 3.68 11.32
C TYR A 215 -9.87 3.27 9.94
N ARG A 216 -11.19 3.30 9.77
CA ARG A 216 -11.87 3.29 8.47
C ARG A 216 -13.01 4.29 8.50
N ASN A 217 -13.16 5.12 7.47
CA ASN A 217 -14.27 6.05 7.37
C ASN A 217 -15.54 5.40 6.78
N ARG A 218 -15.41 4.24 6.12
CA ARG A 218 -16.53 3.54 5.49
C ARG A 218 -16.74 2.13 6.05
N PRO A 219 -17.99 1.69 6.25
CA PRO A 219 -18.29 0.39 6.87
C PRO A 219 -17.96 -0.82 5.98
N TRP A 220 -17.88 -0.63 4.65
CA TRP A 220 -17.54 -1.70 3.71
C TRP A 220 -16.05 -2.04 3.68
N ILE A 221 -15.17 -1.14 4.13
CA ILE A 221 -13.73 -1.37 4.20
C ILE A 221 -13.45 -2.45 5.24
N LYS A 222 -12.85 -3.56 4.81
CA LYS A 222 -12.42 -4.66 5.67
C LYS A 222 -10.94 -4.47 6.04
N ILE A 223 -10.68 -4.50 7.34
CA ILE A 223 -9.35 -4.52 7.94
C ILE A 223 -9.30 -5.78 8.79
N ASP A 224 -8.64 -6.81 8.29
CA ASP A 224 -8.50 -8.06 9.02
C ASP A 224 -7.54 -7.91 10.19
N GLY A 225 -7.74 -8.73 11.22
CA GLY A 225 -6.86 -8.78 12.39
C GLY A 225 -6.86 -7.50 13.23
N CYS A 226 -7.79 -6.56 13.00
CA CYS A 226 -7.89 -5.33 13.79
C CYS A 226 -8.61 -5.56 15.13
N ASN A 227 -7.90 -5.41 16.23
CA ASN A 227 -8.43 -5.63 17.58
C ASN A 227 -9.20 -4.44 18.18
N TYR A 228 -8.93 -3.21 17.74
CA TYR A 228 -9.53 -1.99 18.27
C TYR A 228 -9.61 -0.93 17.16
N TYR A 229 -10.81 -0.39 16.94
CA TYR A 229 -11.04 0.72 16.02
C TYR A 229 -11.04 2.05 16.77
N ILE A 230 -10.40 3.06 16.18
CA ILE A 230 -10.45 4.44 16.68
C ILE A 230 -11.54 5.25 15.97
N ASP A 231 -11.93 6.39 16.53
CA ASP A 231 -12.87 7.32 15.92
C ASP A 231 -12.20 8.31 14.95
N ARG A 232 -13.01 9.10 14.24
CA ARG A 232 -12.54 10.11 13.28
C ARG A 232 -11.67 11.19 13.94
N ALA A 233 -11.94 11.56 15.19
CA ALA A 233 -11.18 12.60 15.87
C ALA A 233 -9.76 12.13 16.22
N ALA A 234 -9.64 10.88 16.71
CA ALA A 234 -8.36 10.22 16.92
C ALA A 234 -7.60 10.00 15.60
N ALA A 235 -8.30 9.56 14.55
CA ALA A 235 -7.72 9.42 13.21
C ALA A 235 -7.16 10.76 12.70
N ARG A 236 -7.92 11.85 12.85
CA ARG A 236 -7.47 13.19 12.47
C ARG A 236 -6.22 13.64 13.25
N LYS A 237 -6.10 13.28 14.53
CA LYS A 237 -4.88 13.57 15.33
C LYS A 237 -3.67 12.82 14.77
N ILE A 238 -3.84 11.58 14.33
CA ILE A 238 -2.78 10.83 13.66
C ILE A 238 -2.38 11.53 12.36
N VAL A 239 -3.33 11.97 11.52
CA VAL A 239 -3.00 12.72 10.29
C VAL A 239 -2.23 14.00 10.60
N ALA A 240 -2.61 14.73 11.65
CA ALA A 240 -1.86 15.91 12.07
C ALA A 240 -0.41 15.57 12.47
N GLN A 241 -0.18 14.40 13.10
CA GLN A 241 1.19 13.93 13.40
C GLN A 241 1.96 13.58 12.12
N ILE A 242 1.33 12.85 11.19
CA ILE A 242 1.93 12.53 9.88
C ILE A 242 2.34 13.81 9.15
N GLU A 243 1.48 14.82 9.13
CA GLU A 243 1.74 16.10 8.47
C GLU A 243 2.98 16.83 9.01
N THR A 244 3.32 16.66 10.30
CA THR A 244 4.52 17.30 10.86
C THR A 244 5.84 16.71 10.35
N VAL A 245 5.81 15.49 9.79
CA VAL A 245 7.02 14.80 9.30
C VAL A 245 7.07 14.68 7.78
N CYS A 246 5.93 14.68 7.10
CA CYS A 246 5.85 14.68 5.64
C CYS A 246 6.34 16.02 5.03
N PRO A 247 6.71 16.02 3.74
CA PRO A 247 6.86 17.26 2.96
C PRO A 247 5.58 18.10 2.96
N ASP A 248 5.70 19.40 2.72
CA ASP A 248 4.53 20.23 2.48
C ASP A 248 3.77 19.73 1.25
N MET A 249 2.55 19.25 1.48
CA MET A 249 1.70 18.69 0.45
C MET A 249 0.78 19.72 -0.22
N THR A 250 0.80 20.98 0.23
CA THR A 250 0.00 22.06 -0.34
C THR A 250 0.20 22.23 -1.86
N PRO A 251 1.43 22.16 -2.41
CA PRO A 251 1.64 22.27 -3.86
C PRO A 251 0.98 21.15 -4.68
N TYR A 252 0.74 19.98 -4.07
CA TYR A 252 0.25 18.78 -4.76
C TYR A 252 -1.24 18.51 -4.57
N LEU A 253 -1.77 18.95 -3.42
CA LEU A 253 -3.13 18.69 -2.97
C LEU A 253 -3.96 19.97 -2.82
N GLY A 254 -3.36 21.15 -2.99
CA GLY A 254 -3.98 22.46 -2.74
C GLY A 254 -4.13 22.83 -1.27
N GLN A 255 -3.73 21.94 -0.36
CA GLN A 255 -3.82 22.09 1.10
C GLN A 255 -2.92 21.07 1.80
N GLY A 256 -2.73 21.24 3.11
CA GLY A 256 -2.04 20.27 3.96
C GLY A 256 -2.78 18.93 4.10
N LEU A 257 -2.09 17.92 4.59
CA LEU A 257 -2.63 16.55 4.72
C LEU A 257 -3.86 16.49 5.62
N THR A 258 -3.88 17.24 6.72
CA THR A 258 -5.04 17.32 7.61
C THR A 258 -6.26 17.92 6.91
N GLY A 259 -6.07 18.97 6.11
CA GLY A 259 -7.15 19.54 5.29
C GLY A 259 -7.68 18.54 4.26
N CYS A 260 -6.77 17.79 3.63
CA CYS A 260 -7.12 16.71 2.72
C CYS A 260 -7.95 15.63 3.40
N PHE A 261 -7.54 15.17 4.58
CA PHE A 261 -8.29 14.21 5.37
C PHE A 261 -9.67 14.72 5.75
N ASP A 262 -9.78 16.00 6.14
CA ASP A 262 -11.04 16.59 6.53
C ASP A 262 -12.07 16.58 5.40
N LEU A 263 -11.65 16.88 4.16
CA LEU A 263 -12.51 16.81 2.98
C LEU A 263 -12.82 15.37 2.55
N ALA A 264 -11.82 14.50 2.56
CA ALA A 264 -11.92 13.17 1.97
C ALA A 264 -12.65 12.15 2.85
N THR A 265 -12.87 12.46 4.13
CA THR A 265 -13.51 11.54 5.08
C THR A 265 -14.90 11.95 5.52
N ILE A 266 -15.52 12.91 4.81
CA ILE A 266 -16.92 13.31 5.00
C ILE A 266 -17.87 12.18 4.61
#